data_AF-A0A450UM37-F1
#
_entry.id   AF-A0A450UM37-F1
#
_cell.length_a   1.000
_cell.length_b   1.000
_cell.length_c   1.000
_cell.angle_alpha   90.00
_cell.angle_beta   90.00
_cell.angle_gamma   90.00
#
_symmetry.space_group_name_H-M   'P 1'
#
loop_
_entity.id
_entity.type
_entity.pdbx_description
1 polymer ?
#
loop_
_entity_poly.entity_id
_entity_poly.type
_entity_poly.pdbx_seq_one_letter_code
_entity_poly.pdbx_strand_id
1 'polypeptide(L)'
;MLELARMAGKRWPERAQPERAIVFVAFTGEEAGKIGSAYYVKNYRRYPAHRAIAFLNVDGVGRLGENPVTIFGTGTAREWPHLFHDVRFVTGVDIKAVPNDFGSGDQSRFIQVGVPSVHLFGSVHGDIHSPQDTVDKIDSTGLMKVAAVFEEAAEYLAARPKPLTATIAPVGAEGVRLADVLAESPAAGAGLRAGDIIVGIDGEGVADLAGFAGILRKLTPGDRVRVSFIRDGARRQVTLAVAAR
;
A
#
# COMPACT_ATOMS: atom_id res chain seq x y z
N MET A 1 1.81 4.60 17.01
CA MET A 1 1.16 3.28 17.09
C MET A 1 1.05 2.76 18.54
N LEU A 2 2.16 2.50 19.25
CA LEU A 2 2.10 2.00 20.64
C LEU A 2 1.34 2.93 21.59
N GLU A 3 1.47 4.25 21.42
CA GLU A 3 0.72 5.21 22.23
C GLU A 3 -0.79 5.11 22.01
N LEU A 4 -1.25 4.94 20.78
CA LEU A 4 -2.66 4.69 20.48
C LEU A 4 -3.14 3.39 21.17
N ALA A 5 -2.35 2.32 21.11
CA ALA A 5 -2.68 1.06 21.79
C ALA A 5 -2.82 1.25 23.31
N ARG A 6 -1.92 2.04 23.91
CA ARG A 6 -1.97 2.39 25.33
C ARG A 6 -3.22 3.20 25.68
N MET A 7 -3.55 4.22 24.89
CA MET A 7 -4.74 5.06 25.10
C MET A 7 -6.03 4.25 24.92
N ALA A 8 -6.11 3.44 23.87
CA ALA A 8 -7.23 2.57 23.59
C ALA A 8 -7.50 1.58 24.73
N GLY A 9 -6.43 0.97 25.27
CA GLY A 9 -6.53 0.09 26.44
C GLY A 9 -7.07 0.77 27.70
N LYS A 10 -6.93 2.09 27.84
CA LYS A 10 -7.51 2.87 28.95
C LYS A 10 -8.96 3.27 28.71
N ARG A 11 -9.33 3.61 27.47
CA ARG A 11 -10.67 4.17 27.15
C ARG A 11 -11.73 3.10 26.90
N TRP A 12 -11.39 1.98 26.27
CA TRP A 12 -12.37 0.95 25.89
C TRP A 12 -12.94 0.10 27.04
N PRO A 13 -12.36 0.06 28.25
CA PRO A 13 -13.08 -0.46 29.42
C PRO A 13 -14.18 0.47 29.92
N GLU A 14 -14.05 1.78 29.70
CA GLU A 14 -15.01 2.81 30.15
C GLU A 14 -16.08 3.12 29.10
N ARG A 15 -15.77 2.92 27.82
CA ARG A 15 -16.70 2.95 26.69
C ARG A 15 -17.14 1.53 26.32
N ALA A 16 -18.23 1.37 25.56
CA ALA A 16 -18.47 0.08 24.90
C ALA A 16 -17.26 -0.28 24.02
N GLN A 17 -16.84 -1.55 24.02
CA GLN A 17 -15.78 -2.02 23.15
C GLN A 17 -16.13 -1.72 21.68
N PRO A 18 -15.13 -1.42 20.82
CA PRO A 18 -15.39 -1.19 19.42
C PRO A 18 -16.05 -2.42 18.78
N GLU A 19 -16.93 -2.19 17.81
CA GLU A 19 -17.61 -3.27 17.08
C GLU A 19 -16.62 -4.18 16.32
N ARG A 20 -15.43 -3.65 16.02
CA ARG A 20 -14.34 -4.38 15.37
C ARG A 20 -13.09 -4.45 16.23
N ALA A 21 -12.42 -5.59 16.17
CA ALA A 21 -11.10 -5.76 16.74
C ALA A 21 -10.08 -4.87 16.00
N ILE A 22 -9.26 -4.15 16.78
CA ILE A 22 -8.09 -3.42 16.28
C ILE A 22 -6.85 -4.25 16.59
N VAL A 23 -6.04 -4.52 15.56
CA VAL A 23 -4.80 -5.31 15.69
C VAL A 23 -3.63 -4.38 15.45
N PHE A 24 -2.79 -4.22 16.48
CA PHE A 24 -1.54 -3.46 16.39
C PHE A 24 -0.40 -4.42 16.02
N VAL A 25 0.38 -4.07 15.00
CA VAL A 25 1.50 -4.90 14.52
C VAL A 25 2.71 -4.03 14.25
N ALA A 26 3.86 -4.41 14.80
CA ALA A 26 5.17 -3.85 14.45
C ALA A 26 5.89 -4.88 13.56
N PHE A 27 6.15 -4.53 12.30
CA PHE A 27 6.85 -5.42 11.37
C PHE A 27 8.36 -5.26 11.46
N THR A 28 9.07 -6.36 11.26
CA THR A 28 10.53 -6.40 11.14
C THR A 28 10.91 -6.67 9.68
N GLY A 29 12.04 -6.12 9.24
CA GLY A 29 12.56 -6.36 7.88
C GLY A 29 11.76 -5.67 6.78
N GLU A 30 11.18 -4.49 7.05
CA GLU A 30 10.58 -3.61 6.03
C GLU A 30 11.66 -3.20 5.01
N GLU A 31 12.77 -2.64 5.49
CA GLU A 31 13.91 -2.17 4.69
C GLU A 31 14.61 -3.29 3.88
N ALA A 32 14.41 -4.54 4.29
CA ALA A 32 14.90 -5.72 3.57
C ALA A 32 13.91 -6.25 2.52
N GLY A 33 12.90 -5.45 2.14
CA GLY A 33 11.89 -5.82 1.16
C GLY A 33 10.57 -6.31 1.76
N LYS A 34 10.15 -5.79 2.91
CA LYS A 34 8.85 -6.05 3.55
C LYS A 34 8.66 -7.51 3.93
N ILE A 35 9.73 -8.15 4.44
CA ILE A 35 9.74 -9.58 4.74
C ILE A 35 8.75 -9.90 5.87
N GLY A 36 8.69 -9.06 6.92
CA GLY A 36 7.79 -9.25 8.05
C GLY A 36 6.31 -9.17 7.67
N SER A 37 5.90 -8.12 6.96
CA SER A 37 4.51 -7.96 6.51
C SER A 37 4.14 -9.00 5.44
N ALA A 38 5.06 -9.36 4.54
CA ALA A 38 4.83 -10.46 3.58
C ALA A 38 4.60 -11.79 4.31
N TYR A 39 5.40 -12.07 5.34
CA TYR A 39 5.21 -13.26 6.17
C TYR A 39 3.87 -13.24 6.89
N TYR A 40 3.49 -12.11 7.48
CA TYR A 40 2.22 -11.95 8.19
C TYR A 40 1.03 -12.24 7.30
N VAL A 41 0.98 -11.59 6.12
CA VAL A 41 -0.10 -11.74 5.15
C VAL A 41 -0.27 -13.20 4.70
N LYS A 42 0.84 -13.92 4.53
CA LYS A 42 0.84 -15.33 4.09
C LYS A 42 0.51 -16.32 5.21
N ASN A 43 1.03 -16.10 6.42
CA ASN A 43 1.11 -17.16 7.44
C ASN A 43 0.31 -16.90 8.71
N TYR A 44 -0.02 -15.65 9.05
CA TYR A 44 -0.62 -15.35 10.35
C TYR A 44 -2.08 -15.82 10.41
N ARG A 45 -2.40 -16.70 11.37
CA ARG A 45 -3.71 -17.39 11.44
C ARG A 45 -4.69 -16.80 12.44
N ARG A 46 -4.21 -16.18 13.53
CA ARG A 46 -5.10 -15.63 14.58
C ARG A 46 -5.89 -14.42 14.09
N TYR A 47 -5.24 -13.53 13.36
CA TYR A 47 -5.84 -12.34 12.74
C TYR A 47 -5.40 -12.25 11.27
N PRO A 48 -5.92 -13.13 10.39
CA PRO A 48 -5.41 -13.24 9.03
C PRO A 48 -5.75 -11.98 8.22
N ALA A 49 -4.82 -11.54 7.37
CA ALA A 49 -4.92 -10.26 6.65
C ALA A 49 -6.21 -10.16 5.81
N HIS A 50 -6.63 -11.22 5.13
CA HIS A 50 -7.84 -11.23 4.28
C HIS A 50 -9.16 -10.98 5.04
N ARG A 51 -9.16 -11.01 6.38
CA ARG A 51 -10.32 -10.64 7.21
C ARG A 51 -10.30 -9.19 7.67
N ALA A 52 -9.18 -8.49 7.50
CA ALA A 52 -9.08 -7.07 7.82
C ALA A 52 -9.92 -6.26 6.83
N ILE A 53 -10.70 -5.30 7.33
CA ILE A 53 -11.47 -4.39 6.48
C ILE A 53 -10.61 -3.24 5.93
N ALA A 54 -9.47 -2.99 6.58
CA ALA A 54 -8.52 -1.95 6.24
C ALA A 54 -7.17 -2.21 6.93
N PHE A 55 -6.10 -1.61 6.41
CA PHE A 55 -4.79 -1.55 7.07
C PHE A 55 -4.25 -0.10 7.03
N LEU A 56 -3.92 0.44 8.20
CA LEU A 56 -3.32 1.77 8.35
C LEU A 56 -1.82 1.61 8.64
N ASN A 57 -0.96 1.98 7.69
CA ASN A 57 0.49 2.01 7.91
C ASN A 57 0.95 3.40 8.36
N VAL A 58 1.87 3.44 9.32
CA VAL A 58 2.49 4.68 9.83
C VAL A 58 4.00 4.56 9.71
N ASP A 59 4.60 5.35 8.84
CA ASP A 59 6.02 5.25 8.52
C ASP A 59 6.54 6.61 8.00
N GLY A 60 7.71 7.04 8.47
CA GLY A 60 8.27 8.36 8.16
C GLY A 60 7.47 9.53 8.73
N VAL A 61 6.93 9.40 9.96
CA VAL A 61 5.99 10.38 10.56
C VAL A 61 6.63 11.36 11.55
N GLY A 62 7.92 11.21 11.83
CA GLY A 62 8.61 11.93 12.92
C GLY A 62 8.94 13.40 12.66
N ARG A 63 8.82 13.86 11.41
CA ARG A 63 9.31 15.19 10.99
C ARG A 63 8.30 15.89 10.08
N LEU A 64 7.08 16.11 10.58
CA LEU A 64 6.01 16.72 9.79
C LEU A 64 6.29 18.21 9.49
N GLY A 65 6.67 18.99 10.50
CA GLY A 65 6.77 20.44 10.41
C GLY A 65 5.41 21.09 10.12
N GLU A 66 5.40 22.04 9.19
CA GLU A 66 4.19 22.72 8.71
C GLU A 66 3.52 22.01 7.52
N ASN A 67 4.02 20.84 7.13
CA ASN A 67 3.43 20.09 6.02
C ASN A 67 2.09 19.45 6.42
N PRO A 68 1.17 19.24 5.47
CA PRO A 68 0.02 18.38 5.70
C PRO A 68 0.45 16.93 5.91
N VAL A 69 -0.31 16.17 6.70
CA VAL A 69 -0.13 14.71 6.79
C VAL A 69 -0.48 14.10 5.45
N THR A 70 0.49 13.43 4.81
CA THR A 70 0.26 12.81 3.51
C THR A 70 -0.30 11.40 3.69
N ILE A 71 -1.39 11.10 3.00
CA ILE A 71 -2.05 9.80 3.02
C ILE A 71 -1.95 9.19 1.64
N PHE A 72 -1.03 8.25 1.45
CA PHE A 72 -0.91 7.48 0.22
C PHE A 72 -1.92 6.32 0.18
N GLY A 73 -2.28 5.86 -1.01
CA GLY A 73 -3.17 4.72 -1.20
C GLY A 73 -4.65 5.01 -0.93
N THR A 74 -5.08 6.28 -0.92
CA THR A 74 -6.51 6.62 -0.74
C THR A 74 -7.38 6.14 -1.90
N GLY A 75 -6.78 5.73 -3.02
CA GLY A 75 -7.46 5.08 -4.14
C GLY A 75 -7.70 3.58 -3.94
N THR A 76 -7.38 3.00 -2.77
CA THR A 76 -7.57 1.56 -2.50
C THR A 76 -8.98 1.17 -2.03
N ALA A 77 -9.79 2.15 -1.63
CA ALA A 77 -11.23 1.98 -1.39
C ALA A 77 -11.98 3.28 -1.67
N ARG A 78 -13.27 3.16 -2.00
CA ARG A 78 -14.14 4.31 -2.32
C ARG A 78 -14.29 5.28 -1.16
N GLU A 79 -14.23 4.78 0.06
CA GLU A 79 -14.52 5.55 1.26
C GLU A 79 -13.33 6.37 1.77
N TRP A 80 -12.08 6.05 1.39
CA TRP A 80 -10.91 6.75 1.93
C TRP A 80 -10.93 8.26 1.71
N PRO A 81 -11.25 8.80 0.52
CA PRO A 81 -11.27 10.25 0.33
C PRO A 81 -12.28 10.95 1.25
N HIS A 82 -13.43 10.34 1.47
CA HIS A 82 -14.48 10.86 2.36
C HIS A 82 -14.06 10.74 3.84
N LEU A 83 -13.53 9.60 4.23
CA LEU A 83 -13.02 9.36 5.59
C LEU A 83 -11.96 10.41 5.94
N PHE A 84 -10.96 10.62 5.08
CA PHE A 84 -9.88 11.57 5.37
C PHE A 84 -10.30 13.04 5.23
N HIS A 85 -11.34 13.34 4.45
CA HIS A 85 -11.99 14.64 4.50
C HIS A 85 -12.62 14.89 5.89
N ASP A 86 -13.35 13.91 6.43
CA ASP A 86 -14.01 14.03 7.74
C ASP A 86 -12.98 14.06 8.87
N VAL A 87 -11.93 13.23 8.82
CA VAL A 87 -10.81 13.27 9.78
C VAL A 87 -10.15 14.65 9.79
N ARG A 88 -9.90 15.25 8.62
CA ARG A 88 -9.37 16.62 8.54
C ARG A 88 -10.29 17.61 9.23
N PHE A 89 -11.60 17.49 9.03
CA PHE A 89 -12.59 18.37 9.66
C PHE A 89 -12.61 18.22 11.19
N VAL A 90 -12.60 16.99 11.70
CA VAL A 90 -12.67 16.70 13.14
C VAL A 90 -11.39 17.10 13.86
N THR A 91 -10.23 16.76 13.29
CA THR A 91 -8.93 16.98 13.93
C THR A 91 -8.39 18.40 13.73
N GLY A 92 -8.86 19.10 12.69
CA GLY A 92 -8.29 20.38 12.26
C GLY A 92 -6.88 20.26 11.66
N VAL A 93 -6.37 19.04 11.45
CA VAL A 93 -5.05 18.79 10.87
C VAL A 93 -5.17 18.77 9.36
N ASP A 94 -4.31 19.51 8.65
CA ASP A 94 -4.29 19.46 7.20
C ASP A 94 -3.82 18.10 6.68
N ILE A 95 -4.54 17.60 5.68
CA ILE A 95 -4.33 16.27 5.10
C ILE A 95 -4.20 16.39 3.59
N LYS A 96 -3.17 15.75 3.04
CA LYS A 96 -2.98 15.57 1.60
C LYS A 96 -3.30 14.12 1.23
N ALA A 97 -4.49 13.90 0.68
CA ALA A 97 -4.89 12.59 0.15
C ALA A 97 -4.27 12.34 -1.23
N VAL A 98 -3.50 11.26 -1.36
CA VAL A 98 -2.92 10.82 -2.62
C VAL A 98 -3.52 9.46 -2.99
N PRO A 99 -4.23 9.34 -4.14
CA PRO A 99 -4.89 8.09 -4.50
C PRO A 99 -3.92 6.93 -4.70
N ASN A 100 -2.75 7.20 -5.28
CA ASN A 100 -1.75 6.21 -5.59
C ASN A 100 -1.00 5.74 -4.33
N ASP A 101 -0.70 4.45 -4.29
CA ASP A 101 0.32 3.86 -3.42
C ASP A 101 1.61 3.67 -4.24
N PHE A 102 2.75 3.97 -3.63
CA PHE A 102 4.06 3.87 -4.27
C PHE A 102 4.85 2.62 -3.82
N GLY A 103 4.26 1.75 -3.00
CA GLY A 103 4.87 0.50 -2.58
C GLY A 103 6.02 0.64 -1.56
N SER A 104 6.22 1.83 -1.00
CA SER A 104 7.37 2.13 -0.14
C SER A 104 7.30 1.44 1.22
N GLY A 105 6.11 1.14 1.75
CA GLY A 105 5.94 0.56 3.09
C GLY A 105 5.08 -0.71 3.14
N ASP A 106 4.89 -1.23 4.35
CA ASP A 106 4.19 -2.50 4.62
C ASP A 106 2.75 -2.56 4.10
N GLN A 107 2.08 -1.42 3.90
CA GLN A 107 0.73 -1.37 3.31
C GLN A 107 0.65 -2.06 1.96
N SER A 108 1.75 -2.05 1.21
CA SER A 108 1.81 -2.66 -0.12
C SER A 108 1.52 -4.16 -0.08
N ARG A 109 1.90 -4.87 0.99
CA ARG A 109 1.61 -6.31 1.16
C ARG A 109 0.14 -6.58 1.44
N PHE A 110 -0.54 -5.67 2.11
CA PHE A 110 -1.98 -5.74 2.37
C PHE A 110 -2.79 -5.39 1.11
N ILE A 111 -2.37 -4.36 0.37
CA ILE A 111 -2.93 -4.01 -0.94
C ILE A 111 -2.82 -5.20 -1.90
N GLN A 112 -1.68 -5.90 -1.89
CA GLN A 112 -1.48 -7.09 -2.72
C GLN A 112 -2.54 -8.17 -2.44
N VAL A 113 -2.96 -8.39 -1.20
CA VAL A 113 -4.03 -9.37 -0.91
C VAL A 113 -5.44 -8.78 -0.92
N GLY A 114 -5.61 -7.57 -1.47
CA GLY A 114 -6.91 -6.92 -1.66
C GLY A 114 -7.47 -6.27 -0.41
N VAL A 115 -6.64 -6.05 0.62
CA VAL A 115 -7.04 -5.29 1.81
C VAL A 115 -6.84 -3.81 1.52
N PRO A 116 -7.90 -2.98 1.58
CA PRO A 116 -7.77 -1.54 1.44
C PRO A 116 -6.77 -1.00 2.45
N SER A 117 -5.75 -0.28 1.98
CA SER A 117 -4.68 0.16 2.86
C SER A 117 -4.21 1.55 2.50
N VAL A 118 -3.78 2.29 3.53
CA VAL A 118 -3.20 3.62 3.37
C VAL A 118 -1.91 3.72 4.16
N HIS A 119 -1.05 4.65 3.74
CA HIS A 119 0.20 4.97 4.42
C HIS A 119 0.20 6.45 4.83
N LEU A 120 0.26 6.67 6.13
CA LEU A 120 0.43 7.98 6.75
C LEU A 120 1.92 8.33 6.75
N PHE A 121 2.27 9.43 6.11
CA PHE A 121 3.63 9.89 5.92
C PHE A 121 3.76 11.37 6.31
N GLY A 122 4.86 11.70 6.99
CA GLY A 122 5.15 13.04 7.46
C GLY A 122 5.79 13.91 6.36
N SER A 123 7.07 13.72 6.12
CA SER A 123 7.80 14.48 5.10
C SER A 123 9.04 13.75 4.59
N VAL A 124 9.52 14.15 3.41
CA VAL A 124 10.83 13.74 2.90
C VAL A 124 11.91 14.66 3.46
N HIS A 125 13.05 14.09 3.84
CA HIS A 125 14.23 14.84 4.29
C HIS A 125 15.51 14.18 3.79
N GLY A 126 16.58 14.98 3.63
CA GLY A 126 17.80 14.57 2.94
C GLY A 126 18.66 13.53 3.67
N ASP A 127 18.35 13.26 4.94
CA ASP A 127 19.06 12.32 5.81
C ASP A 127 18.27 11.03 6.10
N ILE A 128 17.14 10.78 5.41
CA ILE A 128 16.46 9.47 5.43
C ILE A 128 17.45 8.36 5.04
N HIS A 129 17.40 7.23 5.74
CA HIS A 129 18.31 6.08 5.57
C HIS A 129 19.79 6.41 5.82
N SER A 130 20.07 7.45 6.60
CA SER A 130 21.44 7.80 6.99
C SER A 130 21.64 7.68 8.51
N PRO A 131 22.89 7.50 8.99
CA PRO A 131 23.21 7.57 10.42
C PRO A 131 22.85 8.90 11.08
N GLN A 132 22.58 9.93 10.28
CA GLN A 132 22.18 11.25 10.76
C GLN A 132 20.67 11.32 11.04
N ASP A 133 19.85 10.30 10.73
CA ASP A 133 18.44 10.28 11.11
C ASP A 133 18.29 9.96 12.61
N THR A 134 18.40 11.00 13.43
CA THR A 134 18.54 10.92 14.89
C THR A 134 17.38 11.57 15.64
N VAL A 135 17.16 11.13 16.88
CA VAL A 135 16.00 11.49 17.71
C VAL A 135 15.87 12.99 17.99
N ASP A 136 16.98 13.74 18.03
CA ASP A 136 16.99 15.20 18.24
C ASP A 136 16.29 15.98 17.13
N LYS A 137 16.09 15.35 15.95
CA LYS A 137 15.41 15.97 14.80
C LYS A 137 13.91 15.71 14.79
N ILE A 138 13.40 14.96 15.75
CA ILE A 138 11.97 14.60 15.83
C ILE A 138 11.14 15.83 16.22
N ASP A 139 10.15 16.11 15.39
CA ASP A 139 9.12 17.11 15.63
C ASP A 139 7.98 16.50 16.44
N SER A 140 8.01 16.75 17.76
CA SER A 140 6.98 16.25 18.68
C SER A 140 5.60 16.85 18.41
N THR A 141 5.54 18.12 17.99
CA THR A 141 4.28 18.81 17.66
C THR A 141 3.66 18.19 16.40
N GLY A 142 4.48 17.94 15.38
CA GLY A 142 4.09 17.22 14.17
C GLY A 142 3.62 15.80 14.46
N LEU A 143 4.32 15.07 15.33
CA LEU A 143 3.90 13.74 15.77
C LEU A 143 2.51 13.74 16.44
N MET A 144 2.19 14.77 17.23
CA MET A 144 0.84 14.91 17.81
C MET A 144 -0.23 15.09 16.73
N LYS A 145 0.04 15.90 15.69
CA LYS A 145 -0.87 16.06 14.54
C LYS A 145 -1.09 14.72 13.83
N VAL A 146 -0.01 13.97 13.54
CA VAL A 146 -0.13 12.64 12.93
C VAL A 146 -0.88 11.65 13.83
N ALA A 147 -0.62 11.68 15.13
CA ALA A 147 -1.30 10.81 16.10
C ALA A 147 -2.81 11.08 16.11
N ALA A 148 -3.24 12.34 16.07
CA ALA A 148 -4.66 12.70 16.01
C ALA A 148 -5.33 12.16 14.73
N VAL A 149 -4.70 12.32 13.57
CA VAL A 149 -5.21 11.78 12.28
C VAL A 149 -5.30 10.25 12.32
N PHE A 150 -4.25 9.59 12.83
CA PHE A 150 -4.19 8.14 12.93
C PHE A 150 -5.24 7.57 13.89
N GLU A 151 -5.43 8.23 15.03
CA GLU A 151 -6.42 7.87 16.04
C GLU A 151 -7.85 8.00 15.50
N GLU A 152 -8.20 9.16 14.93
CA GLU A 152 -9.54 9.41 14.40
C GLU A 152 -9.88 8.42 13.26
N ALA A 153 -8.93 8.16 12.36
CA ALA A 153 -9.11 7.16 11.30
C ALA A 153 -9.31 5.74 11.87
N ALA A 154 -8.56 5.36 12.91
CA ALA A 154 -8.70 4.07 13.55
C ALA A 154 -10.05 3.92 14.28
N GLU A 155 -10.48 4.96 15.01
CA GLU A 155 -11.79 4.99 15.69
C GLU A 155 -12.94 4.89 14.69
N TYR A 156 -12.89 5.66 13.61
CA TYR A 156 -13.87 5.58 12.53
C TYR A 156 -13.99 4.16 11.99
N LEU A 157 -12.87 3.53 11.60
CA LEU A 157 -12.86 2.16 11.07
C LEU A 157 -13.37 1.13 12.08
N ALA A 158 -13.04 1.31 13.36
CA ALA A 158 -13.45 0.40 14.43
C ALA A 158 -14.96 0.45 14.71
N ALA A 159 -15.60 1.59 14.47
CA ALA A 159 -17.04 1.80 14.59
C ALA A 159 -17.84 1.46 13.32
N ARG A 160 -17.19 1.06 12.22
CA ARG A 160 -17.89 0.78 10.96
C ARG A 160 -18.58 -0.60 10.96
N PRO A 161 -19.89 -0.68 10.68
CA PRO A 161 -20.58 -1.97 10.60
C PRO A 161 -20.23 -2.75 9.33
N LYS A 162 -19.85 -2.05 8.24
CA LYS A 162 -19.51 -2.67 6.94
C LYS A 162 -18.02 -2.49 6.60
N PRO A 163 -17.39 -3.49 5.95
CA PRO A 163 -16.06 -3.33 5.36
C PRO A 163 -15.99 -2.14 4.38
N LEU A 164 -14.78 -1.67 4.11
CA LEU A 164 -14.56 -0.70 3.03
C LEU A 164 -14.80 -1.36 1.66
N THR A 165 -15.25 -0.56 0.70
CA THR A 165 -15.46 -0.99 -0.68
C THR A 165 -14.13 -0.90 -1.43
N ALA A 166 -13.37 -2.01 -1.43
CA ALA A 166 -12.09 -2.10 -2.12
C ALA A 166 -12.25 -1.75 -3.61
N THR A 167 -11.43 -0.82 -4.07
CA THR A 167 -11.26 -0.45 -5.50
C THR A 167 -10.02 -1.08 -6.11
N ILE A 168 -9.20 -1.69 -5.26
CA ILE A 168 -8.12 -2.59 -5.66
C ILE A 168 -8.71 -3.98 -5.90
N ALA A 169 -8.41 -4.56 -7.06
CA ALA A 169 -8.51 -6.00 -7.18
C ALA A 169 -7.47 -6.61 -6.24
N PRO A 170 -7.81 -7.62 -5.42
CA PRO A 170 -6.79 -8.42 -4.75
C PRO A 170 -5.79 -8.87 -5.80
N VAL A 171 -4.53 -8.48 -5.64
CA VAL A 171 -3.40 -9.10 -6.34
C VAL A 171 -3.16 -10.46 -5.68
N GLY A 172 -4.19 -11.31 -5.73
CA GLY A 172 -4.08 -12.74 -5.46
C GLY A 172 -3.37 -13.49 -6.60
N ALA A 173 -2.76 -12.77 -7.53
CA ALA A 173 -1.87 -13.32 -8.53
C ALA A 173 -0.62 -12.44 -8.56
N GLU A 174 0.49 -12.98 -8.07
CA GLU A 174 1.78 -12.95 -8.78
C GLU A 174 1.80 -11.99 -9.99
N GLY A 175 2.59 -10.91 -9.95
CA GLY A 175 2.71 -10.03 -11.13
C GLY A 175 3.60 -8.78 -11.00
N VAL A 176 3.96 -8.21 -12.15
CA VAL A 176 4.73 -6.96 -12.30
C VAL A 176 3.84 -5.87 -12.89
N ARG A 177 3.64 -4.77 -12.16
CA ARG A 177 2.87 -3.60 -12.64
C ARG A 177 3.70 -2.77 -13.61
N LEU A 178 3.13 -2.44 -14.76
CA LEU A 178 3.70 -1.48 -15.72
C LEU A 178 3.53 -0.06 -15.18
N ALA A 179 4.64 0.59 -14.85
CA ALA A 179 4.65 2.01 -14.47
C ALA A 179 4.34 2.92 -15.66
N ASP A 180 4.86 2.56 -16.84
CA ASP A 180 4.64 3.26 -18.09
C ASP A 180 4.78 2.31 -19.28
N VAL A 181 4.28 2.72 -20.45
CA VAL A 181 4.44 2.02 -21.73
C VAL A 181 4.86 3.03 -22.78
N LEU A 182 6.09 2.89 -23.28
CA LEU A 182 6.64 3.80 -24.29
C LEU A 182 5.79 3.82 -25.57
N ALA A 183 5.50 5.01 -26.07
CA ALA A 183 4.89 5.21 -27.38
C ALA A 183 5.72 4.51 -28.46
N GLU A 184 5.04 3.94 -29.47
CA GLU A 184 5.65 3.14 -30.55
C GLU A 184 6.35 1.83 -30.11
N SER A 185 6.26 1.42 -28.85
CA SER A 185 6.79 0.12 -28.40
C SER A 185 5.90 -1.05 -28.86
N PRO A 186 6.43 -2.29 -28.95
CA PRO A 186 5.60 -3.47 -29.19
C PRO A 186 4.52 -3.67 -28.13
N ALA A 187 4.77 -3.24 -26.89
CA ALA A 187 3.80 -3.26 -25.81
C ALA A 187 2.64 -2.29 -26.08
N ALA A 188 2.93 -1.06 -26.52
CA ALA A 188 1.90 -0.10 -26.93
C ALA A 188 1.11 -0.60 -28.14
N GLY A 189 1.80 -1.13 -29.17
CA GLY A 189 1.16 -1.70 -30.36
C GLY A 189 0.26 -2.90 -30.06
N ALA A 190 0.59 -3.67 -29.02
CA ALA A 190 -0.24 -4.76 -28.51
C ALA A 190 -1.36 -4.29 -27.55
N GLY A 191 -1.45 -2.99 -27.26
CA GLY A 191 -2.49 -2.40 -26.44
C GLY A 191 -2.27 -2.49 -24.94
N LEU A 192 -1.05 -2.83 -24.47
CA LEU A 192 -0.66 -2.69 -23.07
C LEU A 192 -0.59 -1.21 -22.68
N ARG A 193 -0.85 -0.91 -21.41
CA ARG A 193 -0.94 0.45 -20.88
C ARG A 193 -0.32 0.53 -19.49
N ALA A 194 0.07 1.74 -19.09
CA ALA A 194 0.41 2.03 -17.71
C ALA A 194 -0.71 1.56 -16.77
N GLY A 195 -0.35 0.91 -15.67
CA GLY A 195 -1.27 0.34 -14.70
C GLY A 195 -1.62 -1.15 -14.90
N ASP A 196 -1.36 -1.73 -16.08
CA ASP A 196 -1.49 -3.18 -16.29
C ASP A 196 -0.55 -3.95 -15.36
N ILE A 197 -0.97 -5.14 -14.93
CA ILE A 197 -0.14 -6.03 -14.12
C ILE A 197 0.16 -7.28 -14.93
N ILE A 198 1.42 -7.48 -15.32
CA ILE A 198 1.87 -8.67 -16.03
C ILE A 198 1.93 -9.84 -15.05
N VAL A 199 1.16 -10.89 -15.31
CA VAL A 199 1.05 -12.07 -14.45
C VAL A 199 1.61 -13.34 -15.11
N GLY A 200 2.03 -13.25 -16.37
CA GLY A 200 2.73 -14.35 -17.04
C GLY A 200 3.13 -14.05 -18.48
N ILE A 201 4.10 -14.82 -18.98
CA ILE A 201 4.63 -14.76 -20.35
C ILE A 201 4.75 -16.20 -20.86
N ASP A 202 4.12 -16.52 -21.99
CA ASP A 202 4.09 -17.87 -22.59
C ASP A 202 3.67 -19.00 -21.63
N GLY A 203 2.83 -18.66 -20.66
CA GLY A 203 2.35 -19.60 -19.63
C GLY A 203 3.27 -19.72 -18.42
N GLU A 204 4.50 -19.18 -18.46
CA GLU A 204 5.34 -19.02 -17.27
C GLU A 204 4.76 -17.90 -16.39
N GLY A 205 4.54 -18.18 -15.10
CA GLY A 205 4.03 -17.22 -14.14
C GLY A 205 5.05 -16.13 -13.82
N VAL A 206 4.59 -14.89 -13.71
CA VAL A 206 5.41 -13.74 -13.30
C VAL A 206 4.93 -13.32 -11.91
N ALA A 207 5.75 -13.53 -10.87
CA ALA A 207 5.38 -13.17 -9.50
C ALA A 207 5.90 -11.80 -9.06
N ASP A 208 7.11 -11.45 -9.52
CA ASP A 208 7.84 -10.25 -9.14
C ASP A 208 8.80 -9.82 -10.27
N LEU A 209 9.53 -8.73 -10.03
CA LEU A 209 10.50 -8.19 -11.00
C LEU A 209 11.64 -9.17 -11.30
N ALA A 210 12.03 -10.02 -10.33
CA ALA A 210 13.11 -10.97 -10.53
C ALA A 210 12.68 -12.11 -11.46
N GLY A 211 11.47 -12.65 -11.27
CA GLY A 211 10.84 -13.63 -12.16
C GLY A 211 10.63 -13.06 -13.56
N PHE A 212 10.11 -11.85 -13.67
CA PHE A 212 9.96 -11.15 -14.95
C PHE A 212 11.30 -10.98 -15.68
N ALA A 213 12.33 -10.46 -14.99
CA ALA A 213 13.67 -10.31 -15.56
C ALA A 213 14.29 -11.67 -15.95
N GLY A 214 14.02 -12.73 -15.18
CA GLY A 214 14.44 -14.09 -15.47
C GLY A 214 13.88 -14.60 -16.80
N ILE A 215 12.59 -14.38 -17.05
CA ILE A 215 11.95 -14.77 -18.31
C ILE A 215 12.49 -13.92 -19.47
N LEU A 216 12.59 -12.60 -19.31
CA LEU A 216 13.08 -11.71 -20.38
C LEU A 216 14.50 -12.04 -20.84
N ARG A 217 15.36 -12.60 -19.97
CA ARG A 217 16.72 -13.02 -20.34
C ARG A 217 16.75 -14.23 -21.27
N LYS A 218 15.68 -15.03 -21.32
CA LYS A 218 15.57 -16.21 -22.20
C LYS A 218 15.09 -15.84 -23.61
N LEU A 219 14.49 -14.66 -23.78
CA LEU A 219 13.85 -14.22 -25.02
C LEU A 219 14.85 -13.54 -25.95
N THR A 220 14.67 -13.76 -27.25
CA THR A 220 15.46 -13.14 -28.32
C THR A 220 14.61 -12.07 -29.02
N PRO A 221 15.21 -10.95 -29.48
CA PRO A 221 14.51 -10.00 -30.33
C PRO A 221 13.88 -10.70 -31.54
N GLY A 222 12.61 -10.39 -31.82
CA GLY A 222 11.80 -11.03 -32.86
C GLY A 222 10.89 -12.17 -32.36
N ASP A 223 11.13 -12.71 -31.16
CA ASP A 223 10.27 -13.73 -30.56
C ASP A 223 8.84 -13.20 -30.38
N ARG A 224 7.84 -14.03 -30.66
CA ARG A 224 6.43 -13.70 -30.38
C ARG A 224 6.01 -14.33 -29.07
N VAL A 225 5.71 -13.50 -28.09
CA VAL A 225 5.36 -13.94 -26.75
C VAL A 225 3.92 -13.58 -26.40
N ARG A 226 3.24 -14.48 -25.70
CA ARG A 226 1.90 -14.30 -25.16
C ARG A 226 1.99 -13.76 -23.74
N VAL A 227 1.65 -12.50 -23.57
CA VAL A 227 1.66 -11.82 -22.27
C VAL A 227 0.27 -11.91 -21.65
N SER A 228 0.19 -12.52 -20.46
CA SER A 228 -0.99 -12.52 -19.60
C SER A 228 -0.90 -11.35 -18.63
N PHE A 229 -1.97 -10.56 -18.53
CA PHE A 229 -2.00 -9.39 -17.64
C PHE A 229 -3.37 -9.19 -16.99
N ILE A 230 -3.41 -8.39 -15.94
CA ILE A 230 -4.64 -7.94 -15.28
C ILE A 230 -4.84 -6.46 -15.57
N ARG A 231 -6.05 -6.13 -16.05
CA ARG A 231 -6.53 -4.75 -16.23
C ARG A 231 -7.94 -4.66 -15.69
N ASP A 232 -8.20 -3.67 -14.83
CA ASP A 232 -9.50 -3.46 -14.18
C ASP A 232 -10.01 -4.73 -13.45
N GLY A 233 -9.08 -5.49 -12.86
CA GLY A 233 -9.38 -6.76 -12.18
C GLY A 233 -9.65 -7.96 -13.08
N ALA A 234 -9.74 -7.79 -14.40
CA ALA A 234 -9.95 -8.86 -15.36
C ALA A 234 -8.64 -9.36 -15.96
N ARG A 235 -8.46 -10.69 -16.04
CA ARG A 235 -7.33 -11.31 -16.73
C ARG A 235 -7.52 -11.21 -18.24
N ARG A 236 -6.47 -10.77 -18.94
CA ARG A 236 -6.43 -10.58 -20.38
C ARG A 236 -5.13 -11.15 -20.95
N GLN A 237 -5.09 -11.33 -22.27
CA GLN A 237 -3.91 -11.78 -22.99
C GLN A 237 -3.70 -10.97 -24.25
N VAL A 238 -2.44 -10.69 -24.56
CA VAL A 238 -2.01 -10.09 -25.83
C VAL A 238 -0.76 -10.81 -26.32
N THR A 239 -0.56 -10.81 -27.64
CA THR A 239 0.65 -11.36 -28.25
C THR A 239 1.46 -10.21 -28.85
N LEU A 240 2.74 -10.12 -28.52
CA LEU A 240 3.63 -9.07 -29.02
C LEU A 240 4.98 -9.65 -29.44
N ALA A 241 5.68 -8.93 -30.30
CA ALA A 241 7.05 -9.25 -30.68
C ALA A 241 8.03 -8.60 -29.71
N VAL A 242 9.06 -9.34 -29.27
CA VAL A 242 10.12 -8.81 -28.43
C VAL A 242 10.99 -7.86 -29.26
N ALA A 243 11.10 -6.60 -28.83
CA ALA A 243 12.02 -5.64 -29.44
C ALA A 243 13.46 -5.86 -28.97
N ALA A 244 14.42 -5.46 -29.79
CA ALA A 244 15.80 -5.32 -29.35
C ALA A 244 15.90 -4.26 -28.24
N ARG A 245 16.82 -4.49 -27.29
CA ARG A 245 17.12 -3.53 -26.22
C ARG A 245 17.80 -2.28 -26.75
#